data_AF-A0A7C7QJ18-F1
#
_entry.id   AF-A0A7C7QJ18-F1
#
_cell.length_a   1.000
_cell.length_b   1.000
_cell.length_c   1.000
_cell.angle_alpha   90.00
_cell.angle_beta   90.00
_cell.angle_gamma   90.00
#
_symmetry.space_group_name_H-M   'P 1'
#
loop_
_entity.id
_entity.type
_entity.pdbx_description
1 polymer ?
#
loop_
_entity_poly.entity_id
_entity_poly.type
_entity_poly.pdbx_seq_one_letter_code
_entity_poly.pdbx_strand_id
1 'polypeptide(L)'
;MGTSEAASAFEDILSNRMLGFEWGNWANYIKMKAPSDGVVVSRNIKVGDMVMPGMLAIMIIDMESLEIDVSIGESMISRVNVGKKVLIEIPSIHFKTQGIIHAIVPDVNPMTHKIKMRIHFDKKDENIFPGMYAKITI
;
A
#
# COMPACT_ATOMS: atom_id res chain seq x y z
N MET A 1 53.51 -35.45 38.12
CA MET A 1 53.98 -34.70 36.93
C MET A 1 53.25 -35.19 35.67
N GLY A 2 51.93 -35.41 35.74
CA GLY A 2 51.13 -36.03 34.67
C GLY A 2 49.76 -35.38 34.46
N THR A 3 49.56 -34.18 35.03
CA THR A 3 48.33 -33.39 34.88
C THR A 3 48.43 -32.36 33.74
N SER A 4 49.58 -32.24 33.08
CA SER A 4 49.81 -31.25 32.01
C SER A 4 49.51 -31.78 30.60
N GLU A 5 49.51 -33.11 30.41
CA GLU A 5 49.30 -33.73 29.09
C GLU A 5 47.81 -33.85 28.74
N ALA A 6 46.95 -33.96 29.77
CA ALA A 6 45.50 -33.83 29.60
C ALA A 6 45.08 -32.39 29.27
N ALA A 7 45.82 -31.38 29.73
CA ALA A 7 45.53 -29.97 29.46
C ALA A 7 45.89 -29.56 28.03
N SER A 8 47.02 -30.05 27.49
CA SER A 8 47.41 -29.78 26.10
C SER A 8 46.52 -30.51 25.09
N ALA A 9 46.09 -31.73 25.40
CA ALA A 9 45.14 -32.47 24.56
C ALA A 9 43.73 -31.84 24.56
N PHE A 10 43.33 -31.17 25.65
CA PHE A 10 42.07 -30.43 25.71
C PHE A 10 42.11 -29.11 24.91
N GLU A 11 43.21 -28.37 24.98
CA GLU A 11 43.42 -27.15 24.18
C GLU A 11 43.48 -27.44 22.67
N ASP A 12 44.11 -28.55 22.27
CA ASP A 12 44.25 -28.93 20.86
C ASP A 12 42.91 -29.41 20.24
N ILE A 13 42.06 -30.09 21.03
CA ILE A 13 40.69 -30.47 20.62
C ILE A 13 39.80 -29.22 20.47
N LEU A 14 39.98 -28.20 21.30
CA LEU A 14 39.22 -26.95 21.21
C LEU A 14 39.70 -26.09 20.04
N SER A 15 41.01 -26.03 19.77
CA SER A 15 41.57 -25.25 18.66
C SER A 15 41.28 -25.87 17.29
N ASN A 16 41.32 -27.20 17.16
CA ASN A 16 41.11 -27.87 15.88
C ASN A 16 39.62 -28.13 15.55
N ARG A 17 38.72 -28.06 16.54
CA ARG A 17 37.26 -28.16 16.35
C ARG A 17 36.56 -26.79 16.26
N MET A 18 37.28 -25.69 16.49
CA MET A 18 36.84 -24.31 16.20
C MET A 18 37.13 -23.84 14.75
N LEU A 19 37.69 -24.70 13.89
CA LEU A 19 37.79 -24.45 12.44
C LEU A 19 36.54 -24.86 11.65
N GLY A 20 35.46 -25.23 12.34
CA GLY A 20 34.11 -25.36 11.77
C GLY A 20 33.33 -24.05 11.89
N PHE A 21 33.89 -22.98 11.32
CA PHE A 21 33.25 -21.67 11.23
C PHE A 21 31.82 -21.79 10.67
N GLU A 22 30.90 -21.20 11.42
CA GLU A 22 29.70 -20.48 10.97
C GLU A 22 28.75 -21.20 10.01
N TRP A 23 27.65 -21.74 10.55
CA TRP A 23 26.35 -21.54 9.92
C TRP A 23 25.30 -21.25 10.97
N GLY A 24 25.22 -19.98 11.37
CA GLY A 24 23.98 -19.40 11.87
C GLY A 24 22.92 -19.38 10.76
N ASN A 25 22.51 -20.55 10.24
CA ASN A 25 21.33 -20.70 9.41
C ASN A 25 20.11 -20.94 10.30
N TRP A 26 19.87 -20.01 11.23
CA TRP A 26 18.53 -19.77 11.72
C TRP A 26 17.85 -18.97 10.60
N ALA A 27 17.30 -19.68 9.62
CA ALA A 27 16.63 -19.07 8.48
C ALA A 27 15.62 -18.03 9.00
N ASN A 28 15.96 -16.75 8.84
CA ASN A 28 15.11 -15.64 9.21
C ASN A 28 13.93 -15.59 8.25
N TYR A 29 12.91 -16.41 8.51
CA TYR A 29 11.66 -16.35 7.76
C TYR A 29 10.91 -15.08 8.17
N ILE A 30 10.99 -14.06 7.33
CA ILE A 30 10.16 -12.86 7.47
C ILE A 30 8.75 -13.20 7.00
N LYS A 31 7.78 -13.16 7.92
CA LYS A 31 6.36 -13.27 7.59
C LYS A 31 5.83 -11.90 7.19
N MET A 32 5.64 -11.67 5.89
CA MET A 32 4.91 -10.50 5.41
C MET A 32 3.41 -10.72 5.57
N LYS A 33 2.73 -9.77 6.23
CA LYS A 33 1.26 -9.72 6.33
C LYS A 33 0.75 -8.51 5.56
N ALA A 34 -0.51 -8.57 5.13
CA ALA A 34 -1.19 -7.42 4.56
C ALA A 34 -1.25 -6.29 5.61
N PRO A 35 -0.96 -5.03 5.24
CA PRO A 35 -1.04 -3.89 6.16
C PRO A 35 -2.49 -3.50 6.48
N SER A 36 -3.43 -3.81 5.59
CA SER A 36 -4.85 -3.53 5.73
C SER A 36 -5.68 -4.59 5.00
N ASP A 37 -6.96 -4.62 5.30
CA ASP A 37 -7.94 -5.36 4.51
C ASP A 37 -8.04 -4.78 3.09
N GLY A 38 -8.36 -5.64 2.12
CA GLY A 38 -8.47 -5.26 0.73
C GLY A 38 -8.40 -6.45 -0.22
N VAL A 39 -8.53 -6.18 -1.51
CA VAL A 39 -8.50 -7.16 -2.59
C VAL A 39 -7.10 -7.20 -3.20
N VAL A 40 -6.53 -8.41 -3.32
CA VAL A 40 -5.24 -8.62 -4.01
C VAL A 40 -5.44 -8.49 -5.51
N VAL A 41 -4.87 -7.45 -6.11
CA VAL A 41 -4.99 -7.16 -7.55
C VAL A 41 -3.80 -7.72 -8.33
N SER A 42 -2.62 -7.80 -7.70
CA SER A 42 -1.46 -8.42 -8.33
C SER A 42 -0.58 -9.13 -7.30
N ARG A 43 -0.02 -10.25 -7.71
CA ARG A 43 1.01 -11.01 -6.99
C ARG A 43 2.16 -11.27 -7.95
N ASN A 44 3.25 -10.52 -7.81
CA ASN A 44 4.43 -10.61 -8.67
C ASN A 44 5.53 -11.51 -8.12
N ILE A 45 5.26 -12.24 -7.03
CA ILE A 45 6.21 -13.20 -6.44
C ILE A 45 5.60 -14.60 -6.33
N LYS A 46 6.40 -15.60 -6.69
CA LYS A 46 6.10 -17.03 -6.64
C LYS A 46 7.10 -17.76 -5.75
N VAL A 47 6.75 -18.99 -5.39
CA VAL A 47 7.65 -19.84 -4.61
C VAL A 47 8.90 -20.12 -5.45
N GLY A 48 10.07 -19.87 -4.88
CA GLY A 48 11.36 -20.00 -5.57
C GLY A 48 11.90 -18.69 -6.13
N ASP A 49 11.12 -17.59 -6.10
CA ASP A 49 11.61 -16.30 -6.55
C ASP A 49 12.55 -15.67 -5.51
N MET A 50 13.62 -15.05 -6.00
CA MET A 50 14.48 -14.17 -5.20
C MET A 50 13.82 -12.80 -5.10
N VAL A 51 13.50 -12.36 -3.87
CA VAL A 51 12.88 -11.04 -3.61
C VAL A 51 13.96 -10.05 -3.24
N MET A 52 14.02 -8.94 -3.96
CA MET A 52 14.96 -7.84 -3.68
C MET A 52 14.24 -6.62 -3.08
N PRO A 53 14.91 -5.80 -2.25
CA PRO A 53 14.35 -4.54 -1.79
C PRO A 53 13.89 -3.65 -2.96
N GLY A 54 12.71 -3.03 -2.83
CA GLY A 54 12.10 -2.20 -3.87
C GLY A 54 11.28 -2.96 -4.91
N MET A 55 11.28 -4.30 -4.88
CA MET A 55 10.48 -5.11 -5.78
C MET A 55 9.01 -5.15 -5.31
N LEU A 56 8.07 -4.84 -6.20
CA LEU A 56 6.63 -4.88 -5.88
C LEU A 56 6.15 -6.33 -5.76
N ALA A 57 6.08 -6.86 -4.54
CA ALA A 57 5.68 -8.25 -4.32
C ALA A 57 4.17 -8.48 -4.53
N ILE A 58 3.33 -7.68 -3.86
CA ILE A 58 1.87 -7.82 -3.87
C ILE A 58 1.26 -6.41 -3.93
N MET A 59 0.21 -6.25 -4.73
CA MET A 59 -0.63 -5.04 -4.77
C MET A 59 -1.99 -5.37 -4.17
N ILE A 60 -2.38 -4.60 -3.16
CA ILE A 60 -3.66 -4.72 -2.46
C ILE A 60 -4.40 -3.40 -2.62
N ILE A 61 -5.69 -3.47 -2.92
CA ILE A 61 -6.57 -2.32 -3.08
C ILE A 61 -7.71 -2.41 -2.07
N ASP A 62 -7.96 -1.34 -1.33
CA ASP A 62 -9.15 -1.20 -0.49
C ASP A 62 -10.37 -0.87 -1.36
N MET A 63 -11.44 -1.66 -1.20
CA MET A 63 -12.71 -1.53 -1.92
C MET A 63 -13.83 -0.97 -1.05
N GLU A 64 -13.62 -0.80 0.25
CA GLU A 64 -14.61 -0.26 1.19
C GLU A 64 -14.56 1.26 1.22
N SER A 65 -13.36 1.84 1.27
CA SER A 65 -13.16 3.29 1.42
C SER A 65 -12.87 4.01 0.08
N LEU A 66 -13.77 3.86 -0.89
CA LEU A 66 -13.60 4.50 -2.20
C LEU A 66 -13.82 6.02 -2.13
N GLU A 67 -12.94 6.77 -2.79
CA GLU A 67 -13.03 8.22 -2.96
C GLU A 67 -13.01 8.60 -4.44
N ILE A 68 -13.61 9.75 -4.77
CA ILE A 68 -13.57 10.32 -6.12
C ILE A 68 -12.63 11.52 -6.14
N ASP A 69 -11.59 11.42 -6.96
CA ASP A 69 -10.71 12.54 -7.28
C ASP A 69 -11.28 13.37 -8.44
N VAL A 70 -11.48 14.67 -8.20
CA VAL A 70 -12.01 15.60 -9.21
C VAL A 70 -11.08 16.79 -9.35
N SER A 71 -10.77 17.17 -10.58
CA SER A 71 -10.01 18.38 -10.89
C SER A 71 -10.96 19.48 -11.40
N ILE A 72 -11.11 20.55 -10.62
CA ILE A 72 -11.93 21.72 -10.98
C ILE A 72 -11.03 22.89 -11.40
N GLY A 73 -11.55 23.77 -12.25
CA GLY A 73 -10.87 25.04 -12.56
C GLY A 73 -10.92 26.00 -11.36
N GLU A 74 -9.90 26.84 -11.24
CA GLU A 74 -9.78 27.83 -10.17
C GLU A 74 -11.02 28.75 -10.06
N SER A 75 -11.67 29.09 -11.17
CA SER A 75 -12.90 29.91 -11.17
C SER A 75 -14.07 29.31 -10.37
N MET A 76 -14.09 27.98 -10.20
CA MET A 76 -15.13 27.26 -9.46
C MET A 76 -14.84 27.18 -7.96
N ILE A 77 -13.64 27.58 -7.50
CA ILE A 77 -13.22 27.45 -6.10
C ILE A 77 -14.18 28.15 -5.14
N SER A 78 -14.73 29.29 -5.57
CA SER A 78 -15.70 30.08 -4.79
C SER A 78 -17.03 29.35 -4.53
N ARG A 79 -17.37 28.33 -5.33
CA ARG A 79 -18.63 27.57 -5.26
C ARG A 79 -18.49 26.21 -4.59
N VAL A 80 -17.27 25.84 -4.23
CA VAL A 80 -16.96 24.55 -3.59
C VAL A 80 -16.40 24.79 -2.21
N ASN A 81 -16.95 24.09 -1.22
CA ASN A 81 -16.49 24.16 0.16
C ASN A 81 -16.47 22.74 0.71
N VAL A 82 -15.54 22.46 1.62
CA VAL A 82 -15.51 21.21 2.37
C VAL A 82 -16.85 21.04 3.11
N GLY A 83 -17.40 19.83 3.08
CA GLY A 83 -18.71 19.51 3.64
C GLY A 83 -19.90 19.77 2.69
N LYS A 84 -19.68 20.39 1.52
CA LYS A 84 -20.77 20.60 0.54
C LYS A 84 -21.21 19.25 -0.05
N LYS A 85 -22.53 19.06 -0.16
CA LYS A 85 -23.13 17.91 -0.84
C LYS A 85 -23.10 18.12 -2.36
N VAL A 86 -22.77 17.06 -3.09
CA VAL A 86 -22.69 17.05 -4.56
C VAL A 86 -23.37 15.80 -5.11
N LEU A 87 -23.91 15.90 -6.33
CA LEU A 87 -24.49 14.76 -7.02
C LEU A 87 -23.42 14.04 -7.82
N ILE A 88 -23.34 12.72 -7.64
CA ILE A 88 -22.40 11.83 -8.31
C ILE A 88 -23.20 10.89 -9.22
N GLU A 89 -22.72 10.75 -10.45
CA GLU A 89 -23.20 9.76 -11.41
C GLU A 89 -22.01 8.96 -11.94
N ILE A 90 -22.08 7.63 -11.91
CA ILE A 90 -21.10 6.73 -12.54
C ILE A 90 -21.80 6.12 -13.76
N PRO A 91 -21.57 6.65 -14.98
CA PRO A 91 -22.33 6.25 -16.16
C PRO A 91 -22.16 4.77 -16.51
N SER A 92 -20.98 4.19 -16.25
CA SER A 92 -20.64 2.81 -16.58
C SER A 92 -21.54 1.77 -15.94
N ILE A 93 -22.15 2.08 -14.79
CA ILE A 93 -23.05 1.18 -14.05
C ILE A 93 -24.41 1.84 -13.79
N HIS A 94 -24.70 2.99 -14.42
CA HIS A 94 -25.89 3.79 -14.18
C HIS A 94 -26.15 4.13 -12.70
N PHE A 95 -25.09 4.20 -11.89
CA PHE A 95 -25.19 4.47 -10.46
C PHE A 95 -25.27 5.97 -10.19
N LYS A 96 -26.18 6.36 -9.30
CA LYS A 96 -26.38 7.73 -8.87
C LYS A 96 -26.42 7.79 -7.36
N THR A 97 -25.65 8.70 -6.78
CA THR A 97 -25.61 8.90 -5.34
C THR A 97 -25.30 10.35 -5.00
N GLN A 98 -25.40 10.68 -3.71
CA GLN A 98 -24.92 11.93 -3.17
C GLN A 98 -23.59 11.69 -2.46
N GLY A 99 -22.64 12.60 -2.67
CA GLY A 99 -21.36 12.60 -1.98
C GLY A 99 -21.14 13.91 -1.23
N ILE A 100 -20.10 13.92 -0.42
CA ILE A 100 -19.68 15.09 0.35
C ILE A 100 -18.23 15.39 -0.01
N ILE A 101 -17.94 16.66 -0.29
CA ILE A 101 -16.57 17.12 -0.48
C ILE A 101 -15.83 16.95 0.85
N HIS A 102 -14.94 15.96 0.92
CA HIS A 102 -14.19 15.64 2.13
C HIS A 102 -12.95 16.53 2.28
N ALA A 103 -12.24 16.75 1.17
CA ALA A 103 -11.04 17.56 1.16
C ALA A 103 -10.88 18.33 -0.15
N ILE A 104 -10.31 19.52 -0.06
CA ILE A 104 -9.82 20.29 -1.20
C ILE A 104 -8.31 20.35 -1.03
N VAL A 105 -7.57 19.82 -2.00
CA VAL A 105 -6.11 19.80 -1.97
C VAL A 105 -5.63 21.19 -2.40
N PRO A 106 -4.92 21.95 -1.56
CA PRO A 106 -4.44 23.29 -1.88
C PRO A 106 -3.19 23.24 -2.77
N ASP A 107 -3.22 22.41 -3.80
CA ASP A 107 -2.16 22.24 -4.79
C ASP A 107 -2.74 22.59 -6.16
N VAL A 108 -2.48 23.82 -6.59
CA VAL A 108 -2.88 24.32 -7.90
C VAL A 108 -1.83 23.86 -8.89
N ASN A 109 -2.22 23.05 -9.87
CA ASN A 109 -1.32 22.74 -10.97
C ASN A 109 -1.13 24.00 -11.84
N PRO A 110 0.08 24.61 -11.88
CA PRO A 110 0.28 25.91 -12.53
C PRO A 110 0.18 25.85 -14.05
N MET A 111 0.28 24.65 -14.65
CA MET A 111 0.11 24.48 -16.11
C MET A 111 -1.36 24.40 -16.51
N THR A 112 -2.22 23.87 -15.64
CA THR A 112 -3.63 23.62 -15.98
C THR A 112 -4.60 24.53 -15.24
N HIS A 113 -4.14 25.28 -14.23
CA HIS A 113 -4.96 26.10 -13.33
C HIS A 113 -6.12 25.31 -12.71
N LYS A 114 -5.86 24.03 -12.40
CA LYS A 114 -6.82 23.12 -11.78
C LYS A 114 -6.43 22.81 -10.35
N ILE A 115 -7.45 22.69 -9.53
CA ILE A 115 -7.39 22.32 -8.11
C ILE A 115 -8.03 20.94 -7.97
N LYS A 116 -7.41 20.07 -7.19
CA LYS A 116 -7.95 18.74 -6.89
C LYS A 116 -8.86 18.78 -5.66
N MET A 117 -9.97 18.07 -5.72
CA MET A 117 -10.82 17.79 -4.57
C MET A 117 -11.06 16.29 -4.45
N ARG A 118 -11.30 15.85 -3.21
CA ARG A 118 -11.70 14.49 -2.88
C ARG A 118 -13.12 14.48 -2.37
N ILE A 119 -13.94 13.61 -2.95
CA ILE A 119 -15.34 13.46 -2.59
C ILE A 119 -15.53 12.06 -2.02
N HIS A 120 -16.07 12.02 -0.81
CA HIS A 120 -16.49 10.77 -0.18
C HIS A 120 -17.94 10.48 -0.57
N PHE A 121 -18.24 9.21 -0.83
CA PHE A 121 -19.57 8.77 -1.21
C PHE A 121 -19.82 7.35 -0.72
N ASP A 122 -21.09 7.04 -0.49
CA ASP A 122 -21.49 5.68 -0.14
C ASP A 122 -21.71 4.87 -1.43
N LYS A 123 -20.86 3.86 -1.64
CA LYS A 123 -20.99 2.92 -2.75
C LYS A 123 -22.14 1.93 -2.57
N LYS A 124 -22.68 1.77 -1.36
CA LYS A 124 -23.68 0.76 -1.00
C LYS A 124 -23.22 -0.65 -1.43
N ASP A 125 -24.16 -1.46 -1.90
CA ASP A 125 -23.92 -2.82 -2.41
C ASP A 125 -23.46 -2.85 -3.89
N GLU A 126 -23.17 -1.70 -4.49
CA GLU A 126 -22.72 -1.65 -5.88
C GLU A 126 -21.23 -2.03 -6.02
N ASN A 127 -20.94 -2.71 -7.13
CA ASN A 127 -19.58 -3.10 -7.51
C ASN A 127 -18.89 -1.96 -8.28
N ILE A 128 -18.31 -1.04 -7.51
CA ILE A 128 -17.54 0.09 -8.06
C ILE A 128 -16.07 -0.25 -8.00
N PHE A 129 -15.38 -0.14 -9.13
CA PHE A 129 -13.96 -0.41 -9.24
C PHE A 129 -13.16 0.90 -9.35
N PRO A 130 -11.98 0.99 -8.72
CA PRO A 130 -11.07 2.11 -8.94
C PRO A 130 -10.73 2.27 -10.43
N GLY A 131 -10.60 3.53 -10.85
CA GLY A 131 -10.37 3.90 -12.25
C GLY A 131 -11.64 4.09 -13.09
N MET A 132 -12.83 3.82 -12.54
CA MET A 132 -14.08 4.19 -13.18
C MET A 132 -14.25 5.71 -13.30
N TYR A 133 -14.92 6.13 -14.37
CA TYR A 133 -15.23 7.54 -14.60
C TYR A 133 -16.51 7.95 -13.84
N ALA A 134 -16.42 9.04 -13.08
CA ALA A 134 -17.55 9.63 -12.39
C ALA A 134 -17.81 11.07 -12.88
N LYS A 135 -19.09 11.42 -13.01
CA LYS A 135 -19.58 12.74 -13.35
C LYS A 135 -20.15 13.41 -12.11
N ILE A 136 -19.66 14.61 -11.81
CA ILE A 136 -20.07 15.38 -10.63
C ILE A 136 -20.86 16.61 -11.06
N THR A 137 -21.97 16.86 -10.36
CA THR A 137 -22.80 18.07 -10.52
C THR A 137 -22.84 18.84 -9.19
N ILE A 138 -22.51 20.14 -9.23
CA ILE A 138 -22.23 21.04 -8.07
C ILE A 138 -23.21 22.21 -8.01
#